data_AF-A0A9W9QV33-F1
#
_entry.id   AF-A0A9W9QV33-F1
#
_cell.length_a   1.000
_cell.length_b   1.000
_cell.length_c   1.000
_cell.angle_alpha   90.00
_cell.angle_beta   90.00
_cell.angle_gamma   90.00
#
_symmetry.space_group_name_H-M   'P 1'
#
loop_
_entity.id
_entity.type
_entity.pdbx_description
1 polymer ?
#
loop_
_entity_poly.entity_id
_entity_poly.type
_entity_poly.pdbx_seq_one_letter_code
_entity_poly.pdbx_strand_id
1 'polypeptide(L)'
;MLHLPTELIQLILLQCETPDFFQAAQACRRLYDIARGSREVILHRLYHTPGWIDDLDTLPTNDLYTILRCRSNAQLDGAETSTFTTYGFPKAIDSRASAFESPRESNRALLVFKNHSTVYLVKMHDGKLIQEAKWASPGQDTGEVEVIQAAFDGDHGVYVLHRYKPFPDQELDTDHPFVQHAMQSHPNGSIFLAYHDLNLENTTVHMSAFPEHQDYNPLALAVAGDQFAISWQNAQEPSDHAVVLYQVHEFESEDEDDESSEDDDSEDDSNKELRNVKIVGSCDPRQNAPYNFRRLMNPRDRPIQGVTGPPVKLAFNDRGFQLLYHYRAQSLYGSFRALHTIPTRGQAGPQIANRCTVPFTPNLSLQFSIGIPFFATHEAGNIANGVPCHWQYLAFGTATHRVENWTVACLLKSEAFPTRRCTHVSNLDRGRRFENWKVMAQLGGFQESTTSHGSQVATSRLGTRIAIADWKTLYVWALNPTEVLDPESTFYPSSWLSPTNTIVLRPVVLDLGAVCSQIRFTAEEHELVAITDRGVVHVDLNSRCQLERNELSMDLA
;
A
#
# COMPACT_ATOMS: atom_id res chain seq x y z
N MET A 1 5.98 11.77 44.37
CA MET A 1 6.77 12.73 43.55
C MET A 1 6.59 14.19 43.97
N LEU A 2 5.36 14.70 44.11
CA LEU A 2 5.10 16.14 44.31
C LEU A 2 5.57 16.76 45.63
N HIS A 3 6.15 15.98 46.55
CA HIS A 3 6.75 16.46 47.80
C HIS A 3 8.28 16.33 47.82
N LEU A 4 8.88 15.82 46.74
CA LEU A 4 10.33 15.72 46.62
C LEU A 4 10.94 17.12 46.38
N PRO A 5 12.18 17.36 46.86
CA PRO A 5 13.00 18.49 46.44
C PRO A 5 13.19 18.51 44.92
N THR A 6 13.38 19.71 44.35
CA THR A 6 13.53 19.91 42.90
C THR A 6 14.74 19.15 42.35
N GLU A 7 15.82 19.06 43.11
CA GLU A 7 17.05 18.37 42.76
C GLU A 7 16.82 16.87 42.57
N LEU A 8 16.03 16.25 43.47
CA LEU A 8 15.67 14.83 43.34
C LEU A 8 14.74 14.60 42.14
N ILE A 9 13.85 15.54 41.85
CA ILE A 9 12.99 15.46 40.66
C ILE A 9 13.84 15.55 39.38
N GLN A 10 14.81 16.47 39.32
CA GLN A 10 15.72 16.59 38.18
C GLN A 10 16.54 15.33 37.96
N LEU A 11 17.05 14.70 39.03
CA LEU A 11 17.76 13.43 38.94
C LEU A 11 16.87 12.30 38.41
N ILE A 12 15.60 12.23 38.84
CA ILE A 12 14.63 11.27 38.28
C ILE A 12 14.41 11.54 36.79
N LEU A 13 14.14 12.80 36.43
CA LEU A 13 13.92 13.22 35.05
C LEU A 13 15.15 13.03 34.15
N LEU A 14 16.36 13.00 34.70
CA LEU A 14 17.60 12.70 33.99
C LEU A 14 17.72 11.20 33.63
N GLN A 15 17.12 10.31 34.43
CA GLN A 15 17.17 8.86 34.25
C GLN A 15 16.03 8.28 33.40
N CYS A 16 14.97 9.04 33.15
CA CYS A 16 13.88 8.65 32.23
C CYS A 16 14.38 8.34 30.79
N GLU A 17 13.52 7.87 29.90
CA GLU A 17 13.72 8.08 28.45
C GLU A 17 13.04 9.39 28.01
N THR A 18 13.26 9.86 26.78
CA THR A 18 12.60 11.06 26.25
C THR A 18 11.06 11.01 26.30
N PRO A 19 10.38 9.92 25.90
CA PRO A 19 8.93 9.82 26.03
C PRO A 19 8.47 9.91 27.49
N ASP A 20 9.10 9.15 28.39
CA ASP A 20 8.80 9.16 29.83
C ASP A 20 9.01 10.54 30.46
N PHE A 21 10.05 11.27 30.01
CA PHE A 21 10.32 12.64 30.43
C PHE A 21 9.14 13.57 30.07
N PHE A 22 8.61 13.48 28.84
CA PHE A 22 7.46 14.29 28.44
C PHE A 22 6.17 13.86 29.15
N GLN A 23 5.92 12.56 29.32
CA GLN A 23 4.78 12.07 30.09
C GLN A 23 4.83 12.57 31.55
N ALA A 24 5.99 12.48 32.20
CA ALA A 24 6.18 12.98 33.56
C ALA A 24 6.01 14.50 33.65
N ALA A 25 6.55 15.25 32.68
CA ALA A 25 6.38 16.70 32.61
C ALA A 25 4.91 17.10 32.45
N GLN A 26 4.13 16.36 31.68
CA GLN A 26 2.71 16.63 31.43
C GLN A 26 1.79 16.25 32.61
N ALA A 27 2.24 15.40 33.53
CA ALA A 27 1.43 14.94 34.64
C ALA A 27 0.99 16.06 35.61
N CYS A 28 1.77 17.13 35.77
CA CYS A 28 1.36 18.32 36.53
C CYS A 28 2.21 19.56 36.22
N ARG A 29 1.67 20.74 36.57
CA ARG A 29 2.34 22.04 36.37
C ARG A 29 3.71 22.14 37.03
N ARG A 30 3.87 21.63 38.26
CA ARG A 30 5.17 21.68 38.96
C ARG A 30 6.25 20.88 38.24
N LEU A 31 5.92 19.69 37.73
CA LEU A 31 6.88 18.87 36.98
C LEU A 31 7.18 19.49 35.62
N TYR A 32 6.17 20.07 34.96
CA TYR A 32 6.36 20.83 33.73
C TYR A 32 7.36 21.99 33.91
N ASP A 33 7.17 22.82 34.94
CA ASP A 33 8.02 23.98 35.21
C ASP A 33 9.46 23.55 35.52
N ILE A 34 9.65 22.46 36.28
CA ILE A 34 10.98 21.91 36.58
C ILE A 34 11.64 21.32 35.33
N ALA A 35 10.90 20.55 34.53
CA ALA A 35 11.40 19.92 33.31
C ALA A 35 11.81 20.97 32.26
N ARG A 36 10.99 21.99 32.06
CA ARG A 36 11.26 23.11 31.14
C ARG A 36 12.40 24.02 31.63
N GLY A 37 12.55 24.18 32.94
CA GLY A 37 13.58 25.05 33.53
C GLY A 37 14.96 24.41 33.67
N SER A 38 15.06 23.08 33.61
CA SER A 38 16.30 22.35 33.86
C SER A 38 17.16 22.21 32.61
N ARG A 39 18.07 23.16 32.39
CA ARG A 39 18.98 23.18 31.23
C ARG A 39 19.77 21.87 31.08
N GLU A 40 20.37 21.38 32.16
CA GLU A 40 21.21 20.18 32.15
C GLU A 40 20.43 18.94 31.73
N VAL A 41 19.21 18.77 32.26
CA VAL A 41 18.33 17.65 31.89
C VAL A 41 17.92 17.76 30.41
N ILE A 42 17.57 18.96 29.93
CA ILE A 42 17.18 19.17 28.53
C ILE A 42 18.35 18.86 27.58
N LEU A 43 19.56 19.37 27.87
CA LEU A 43 20.75 19.08 27.06
C LEU A 43 21.05 17.59 27.05
N HIS A 44 21.03 16.93 28.21
CA HIS A 44 21.19 15.49 28.29
C HIS A 44 20.20 14.74 27.40
N ARG A 45 18.93 15.14 27.38
CA ARG A 45 17.89 14.55 26.50
C ARG A 45 18.17 14.79 25.02
N LEU A 46 18.60 16.00 24.65
CA LEU A 46 18.93 16.35 23.28
C LEU A 46 20.10 15.52 22.73
N TYR A 47 21.14 15.26 23.54
CA TYR A 47 22.26 14.39 23.15
C TYR A 47 21.86 12.92 22.98
N HIS A 48 20.71 12.50 23.51
CA HIS A 48 20.20 11.12 23.39
C HIS A 48 19.01 10.99 22.43
N THR A 49 18.58 12.09 21.80
CA THR A 49 17.46 12.12 20.85
C THR A 49 17.98 12.51 19.46
N PRO A 50 17.65 11.74 18.39
CA PRO A 50 18.14 12.02 17.04
C PRO A 50 17.96 13.48 16.59
N GLY A 51 19.02 14.07 16.06
CA GLY A 51 19.08 15.46 15.59
C GLY A 51 20.48 16.07 15.70
N TRP A 52 20.73 17.13 14.91
CA TRP A 52 22.02 17.83 14.84
C TRP A 52 22.44 18.46 16.17
N ILE A 53 23.67 18.24 16.59
CA ILE A 53 24.13 18.66 17.94
C ILE A 53 24.77 20.07 17.93
N ASP A 54 25.00 20.64 16.75
CA ASP A 54 25.70 21.91 16.59
C ASP A 54 25.00 23.05 17.34
N ASP A 55 25.82 23.89 17.99
CA ASP A 55 25.43 25.12 18.71
C ASP A 55 24.43 24.98 19.87
N LEU A 56 24.05 23.76 20.29
CA LEU A 56 23.09 23.56 21.40
C LEU A 56 23.53 24.28 22.69
N ASP A 57 24.83 24.29 23.00
CA ASP A 57 25.35 24.92 24.22
C ASP A 57 25.17 26.45 24.25
N THR A 58 24.99 27.09 23.09
CA THR A 58 24.84 28.55 22.96
C THR A 58 23.40 29.02 23.08
N LEU A 59 22.43 28.11 22.88
CA LEU A 59 21.01 28.44 22.84
C LEU A 59 20.42 28.63 24.25
N PRO A 60 19.42 29.51 24.44
CA PRO A 60 18.73 29.66 25.71
C PRO A 60 17.88 28.43 26.03
N THR A 61 17.60 28.18 27.32
CA THR A 61 16.92 26.97 27.80
C THR A 61 15.52 26.77 27.18
N ASN A 62 14.78 27.85 26.93
CA ASN A 62 13.47 27.76 26.28
C ASN A 62 13.57 27.24 24.83
N ASP A 63 14.60 27.63 24.10
CA ASP A 63 14.81 27.20 22.72
C ASP A 63 15.24 25.73 22.71
N LEU A 64 16.10 25.33 23.65
CA LEU A 64 16.47 23.92 23.84
C LEU A 64 15.26 23.04 24.14
N TYR A 65 14.36 23.48 25.02
CA TYR A 65 13.14 22.74 25.32
C TYR A 65 12.24 22.61 24.09
N THR A 66 12.16 23.68 23.28
CA THR A 66 11.39 23.68 22.03
C THR A 66 11.99 22.70 21.02
N ILE A 67 13.31 22.71 20.84
CA ILE A 67 14.03 21.77 19.97
C ILE A 67 13.80 20.33 20.44
N LEU A 68 13.89 20.08 21.75
CA LEU A 68 13.66 18.74 22.30
C LEU A 68 12.25 18.26 21.99
N ARG A 69 11.24 19.13 22.14
CA ARG A 69 9.84 18.82 21.79
C ARG A 69 9.69 18.50 20.30
N CYS A 70 10.32 19.29 19.43
CA CYS A 70 10.29 19.06 17.99
C CYS A 70 10.94 17.74 17.60
N ARG A 71 12.11 17.41 18.15
CA ARG A 71 12.79 16.13 17.90
C ARG A 71 11.98 14.94 18.42
N SER A 72 11.42 15.08 19.62
CA SER A 72 10.60 14.06 20.25
C SER A 72 9.35 13.74 19.40
N ASN A 73 8.64 14.77 18.91
CA ASN A 73 7.52 14.58 17.99
C ASN A 73 7.97 13.98 16.64
N ALA A 74 9.14 14.39 16.13
CA ALA A 74 9.71 13.80 14.92
C ALA A 74 10.04 12.30 15.10
N GLN A 75 10.34 11.85 16.32
CA GLN A 75 10.53 10.44 16.68
C GLN A 75 9.24 9.72 17.11
N LEU A 76 8.08 10.39 17.02
CA LEU A 76 6.77 9.88 17.42
C LEU A 76 6.62 9.60 18.92
N ASP A 77 7.46 10.18 19.78
CA ASP A 77 7.29 10.04 21.23
C ASP A 77 5.90 10.54 21.65
N GLY A 78 5.16 9.75 22.43
CA GLY A 78 3.81 10.07 22.86
C GLY A 78 2.71 9.60 21.90
N ALA A 79 3.08 9.14 20.69
CA ALA A 79 2.10 8.65 19.72
C ALA A 79 1.42 7.34 20.17
N GLU A 80 1.92 6.64 21.20
CA GLU A 80 1.21 5.54 21.85
C GLU A 80 -0.15 5.94 22.44
N THR A 81 -0.34 7.24 22.71
CA THR A 81 -1.62 7.82 23.18
C THR A 81 -2.49 8.38 22.05
N SER A 82 -2.10 8.15 20.79
CA SER A 82 -2.81 8.67 19.61
C SER A 82 -4.27 8.24 19.60
N THR A 83 -5.12 9.13 19.10
CA THR A 83 -6.55 8.85 18.95
C THR A 83 -6.83 8.15 17.63
N PHE A 84 -7.49 7.00 17.69
CA PHE A 84 -7.99 6.27 16.54
C PHE A 84 -9.41 6.75 16.20
N THR A 85 -9.68 6.99 14.93
CA THR A 85 -11.06 7.15 14.45
C THR A 85 -11.44 5.94 13.62
N THR A 86 -12.36 5.12 14.15
CA THR A 86 -12.84 3.92 13.45
C THR A 86 -14.18 4.19 12.79
N TYR A 87 -14.20 4.11 11.47
CA TYR A 87 -15.40 4.14 10.64
C TYR A 87 -15.97 2.74 10.53
N GLY A 88 -16.91 2.43 11.42
CA GLY A 88 -17.68 1.19 11.40
C GLY A 88 -18.78 1.23 10.35
N PHE A 89 -19.06 0.09 9.72
CA PHE A 89 -20.13 -0.06 8.75
C PHE A 89 -21.11 -1.16 9.20
N PRO A 90 -22.40 -1.09 8.80
CA PRO A 90 -23.37 -2.13 9.14
C PRO A 90 -23.02 -3.51 8.57
N LYS A 91 -22.33 -3.54 7.43
CA LYS A 91 -21.85 -4.76 6.77
C LYS A 91 -20.34 -4.86 6.92
N ALA A 92 -19.83 -6.09 7.04
CA ALA A 92 -18.40 -6.34 7.10
C ALA A 92 -17.74 -6.04 5.75
N ILE A 93 -16.59 -5.34 5.79
CA ILE A 93 -15.77 -5.08 4.61
C ILE A 93 -15.16 -6.40 4.12
N ASP A 94 -15.20 -6.63 2.81
CA ASP A 94 -14.33 -7.59 2.17
C ASP A 94 -12.99 -6.91 1.86
N SER A 95 -12.02 -7.12 2.76
CA SER A 95 -10.71 -6.48 2.67
C SER A 95 -9.85 -7.00 1.53
N ARG A 96 -10.16 -8.16 0.93
CA ARG A 96 -9.45 -8.67 -0.24
C ARG A 96 -10.02 -8.06 -1.52
N ALA A 97 -11.33 -7.83 -1.54
CA ALA A 97 -11.98 -7.20 -2.68
C ALA A 97 -11.78 -5.67 -2.71
N SER A 98 -11.56 -5.05 -1.55
CA SER A 98 -11.29 -3.62 -1.40
C SER A 98 -9.85 -3.25 -1.79
N ALA A 99 -9.62 -1.99 -2.17
CA ALA A 99 -8.28 -1.52 -2.55
C ALA A 99 -8.06 -0.03 -2.21
N PHE A 100 -6.82 0.33 -1.88
CA PHE A 100 -6.39 1.73 -1.82
C PHE A 100 -5.91 2.21 -3.20
N GLU A 101 -6.13 3.49 -3.49
CA GLU A 101 -5.50 4.15 -4.63
C GLU A 101 -4.00 4.34 -4.36
N SER A 102 -3.22 4.45 -5.44
CA SER A 102 -1.78 4.71 -5.39
C SER A 102 -1.46 5.89 -4.46
N PRO A 103 -0.46 5.77 -3.56
CA PRO A 103 -0.12 6.82 -2.59
C PRO A 103 0.28 8.17 -3.22
N ARG A 104 0.64 8.18 -4.51
CA ARG A 104 1.12 9.39 -5.21
C ARG A 104 -0.02 10.25 -5.77
N GLU A 105 -1.17 9.66 -6.02
CA GLU A 105 -2.27 10.30 -6.74
C GLU A 105 -3.26 10.96 -5.79
N SER A 106 -3.85 10.20 -4.86
CA SER A 106 -4.83 10.77 -3.92
C SER A 106 -5.13 9.90 -2.68
N ASN A 107 -5.92 10.47 -1.75
CA ASN A 107 -6.37 9.78 -0.55
C ASN A 107 -7.70 9.00 -0.76
N ARG A 108 -7.80 8.18 -1.80
CA ARG A 108 -9.01 7.39 -2.11
C ARG A 108 -8.88 5.90 -1.80
N ALA A 109 -10.02 5.26 -1.58
CA ALA A 109 -10.14 3.81 -1.47
C ALA A 109 -11.46 3.33 -2.12
N LEU A 110 -11.41 2.10 -2.64
CA LEU A 110 -12.59 1.33 -3.05
C LEU A 110 -12.94 0.38 -1.92
N LEU A 111 -14.13 0.55 -1.36
CA LEU A 111 -14.67 -0.34 -0.33
C LEU A 111 -15.70 -1.27 -0.93
N VAL A 112 -15.51 -2.56 -0.67
CA VAL A 112 -16.43 -3.64 -1.05
C VAL A 112 -16.89 -4.31 0.24
N PHE A 113 -18.18 -4.60 0.33
CA PHE A 113 -18.76 -5.29 1.48
C PHE A 113 -19.03 -6.75 1.14
N LYS A 114 -18.87 -7.65 2.11
CA LYS A 114 -19.15 -9.08 1.92
C LYS A 114 -20.60 -9.29 1.51
N ASN A 115 -20.82 -10.18 0.54
CA ASN A 115 -22.14 -10.50 -0.02
C ASN A 115 -22.86 -9.25 -0.54
N HIS A 116 -22.11 -8.32 -1.14
CA HIS A 116 -22.65 -7.11 -1.75
C HIS A 116 -22.09 -6.92 -3.17
N SER A 117 -22.98 -6.52 -4.06
CA SER A 117 -22.73 -6.25 -5.48
C SER A 117 -22.27 -4.82 -5.78
N THR A 118 -21.96 -4.02 -4.75
CA THR A 118 -21.72 -2.57 -4.89
C THR A 118 -20.32 -2.21 -4.41
N VAL A 119 -19.64 -1.41 -5.20
CA VAL A 119 -18.33 -0.82 -4.87
C VAL A 119 -18.53 0.64 -4.50
N TYR A 120 -17.93 1.07 -3.39
CA TYR A 120 -18.02 2.43 -2.87
C TYR A 120 -16.67 3.11 -3.01
N LEU A 121 -16.62 4.25 -3.72
CA LEU A 121 -15.45 5.12 -3.73
C LEU A 121 -15.54 6.07 -2.54
N VAL A 122 -14.52 6.02 -1.68
CA VAL A 122 -14.40 6.90 -0.52
C VAL A 122 -13.11 7.69 -0.58
N LYS A 123 -13.18 8.96 -0.18
CA LYS A 123 -12.05 9.84 0.02
C LYS A 123 -11.83 10.07 1.52
N MET A 124 -10.56 10.02 1.92
CA MET A 124 -10.11 10.23 3.28
C MET A 124 -9.38 11.58 3.37
N HIS A 125 -9.86 12.49 4.20
CA HIS A 125 -9.27 13.82 4.36
C HIS A 125 -9.54 14.38 5.76
N ASP A 126 -8.52 14.91 6.44
CA ASP A 126 -8.59 15.45 7.82
C ASP A 126 -9.30 14.52 8.80
N GLY A 127 -8.93 13.23 8.76
CA GLY A 127 -9.57 12.21 9.57
C GLY A 127 -11.04 11.96 9.28
N LYS A 128 -11.64 12.52 8.21
CA LYS A 128 -13.01 12.27 7.76
C LYS A 128 -13.06 11.30 6.57
N LEU A 129 -14.09 10.46 6.54
CA LEU A 129 -14.41 9.59 5.43
C LEU A 129 -15.62 10.12 4.65
N ILE A 130 -15.43 10.46 3.38
CA ILE A 130 -16.47 11.01 2.50
C ILE A 130 -16.70 10.05 1.34
N GLN A 131 -17.95 9.65 1.10
CA GLN A 131 -18.29 8.87 -0.09
C GLN A 131 -18.37 9.78 -1.32
N GLU A 132 -17.59 9.49 -2.36
CA GLU A 132 -17.60 10.25 -3.62
C GLU A 132 -18.52 9.61 -4.66
N ALA A 133 -18.44 8.28 -4.81
CA ALA A 133 -19.22 7.55 -5.81
C ALA A 133 -19.61 6.15 -5.31
N LYS A 134 -20.58 5.54 -6.00
CA LYS A 134 -20.95 4.14 -5.82
C LYS A 134 -21.30 3.53 -7.17
N TRP A 135 -20.88 2.29 -7.40
CA TRP A 135 -21.23 1.53 -8.59
C TRP A 135 -21.90 0.23 -8.19
N ALA A 136 -23.15 0.07 -8.59
CA ALA A 136 -23.85 -1.20 -8.52
C ALA A 136 -23.49 -2.04 -9.74
N SER A 137 -23.33 -3.35 -9.57
CA SER A 137 -23.08 -4.24 -10.69
C SER A 137 -24.27 -4.26 -11.66
N PRO A 138 -24.04 -4.23 -12.99
CA PRO A 138 -25.09 -4.28 -14.01
C PRO A 138 -26.03 -5.49 -13.93
N GLY A 139 -25.62 -6.58 -13.28
CA GLY A 139 -26.42 -7.81 -13.12
C GLY A 139 -27.08 -7.98 -11.75
N GLN A 140 -27.09 -6.94 -10.89
CA GLN A 140 -27.58 -7.08 -9.52
C GLN A 140 -29.06 -7.47 -9.43
N ASP A 141 -29.88 -7.07 -10.39
CA ASP A 141 -31.33 -7.33 -10.38
C ASP A 141 -31.70 -8.67 -11.02
N THR A 142 -30.78 -9.28 -11.77
CA THR A 142 -31.02 -10.51 -12.56
C THR A 142 -30.30 -11.73 -11.99
N GLY A 143 -29.48 -11.57 -10.95
CA GLY A 143 -28.70 -12.64 -10.38
C GLY A 143 -27.91 -12.26 -9.13
N GLU A 144 -27.22 -13.25 -8.58
CA GLU A 144 -26.25 -13.06 -7.51
C GLU A 144 -24.96 -12.49 -8.10
N VAL A 145 -24.54 -11.33 -7.60
CA VAL A 145 -23.23 -10.75 -7.95
C VAL A 145 -22.34 -10.74 -6.72
N GLU A 146 -21.19 -11.40 -6.83
CA GLU A 146 -20.08 -11.32 -5.88
C GLU A 146 -18.98 -10.45 -6.49
N VAL A 147 -18.65 -9.34 -5.84
CA VAL A 147 -17.45 -8.56 -6.19
C VAL A 147 -16.22 -9.26 -5.62
N ILE A 148 -15.35 -9.74 -6.50
CA ILE A 148 -14.15 -10.48 -6.13
C ILE A 148 -13.00 -9.52 -5.83
N GLN A 149 -12.80 -8.52 -6.70
CA GLN A 149 -11.75 -7.52 -6.51
C GLN A 149 -12.04 -6.23 -7.26
N ALA A 150 -11.73 -5.11 -6.62
CA ALA A 150 -11.72 -3.79 -7.22
C ALA A 150 -10.27 -3.26 -7.29
N ALA A 151 -9.95 -2.53 -8.36
CA ALA A 151 -8.62 -1.96 -8.56
C ALA A 151 -8.72 -0.60 -9.29
N PHE A 152 -7.76 0.26 -8.99
CA PHE A 152 -7.51 1.49 -9.75
C PHE A 152 -6.53 1.21 -10.89
N ASP A 153 -6.65 1.93 -12.00
CA ASP A 153 -5.70 1.87 -13.12
C ASP A 153 -4.49 2.80 -12.97
N GLY A 154 -4.57 3.76 -12.04
CA GLY A 154 -3.55 4.78 -11.76
C GLY A 154 -3.82 6.15 -12.41
N ASP A 155 -4.89 6.26 -13.19
CA ASP A 155 -5.32 7.49 -13.84
C ASP A 155 -6.73 7.85 -13.35
N HIS A 156 -7.76 7.41 -14.08
CA HIS A 156 -9.16 7.77 -13.83
C HIS A 156 -10.12 6.58 -13.98
N GLY A 157 -9.61 5.36 -14.01
CA GLY A 157 -10.40 4.16 -14.21
C GLY A 157 -10.49 3.27 -12.97
N VAL A 158 -11.67 2.73 -12.77
CA VAL A 158 -11.95 1.71 -11.75
C VAL A 158 -12.35 0.41 -12.44
N TYR A 159 -11.60 -0.65 -12.13
CA TYR A 159 -11.85 -1.99 -12.60
C TYR A 159 -12.47 -2.85 -11.50
N VAL A 160 -13.59 -3.50 -11.79
CA VAL A 160 -14.33 -4.34 -10.86
C VAL A 160 -14.47 -5.74 -11.44
N LEU A 161 -13.73 -6.69 -10.88
CA LEU A 161 -13.84 -8.11 -11.18
C LEU A 161 -14.96 -8.71 -10.33
N HIS A 162 -15.98 -9.25 -10.98
CA HIS A 162 -17.13 -9.84 -10.30
C HIS A 162 -17.50 -11.21 -10.87
N ARG A 163 -18.11 -12.02 -10.03
CA ARG A 163 -18.73 -13.30 -10.38
C ARG A 163 -20.23 -13.09 -10.39
N TYR A 164 -20.85 -13.43 -11.52
CA TYR A 164 -22.30 -13.34 -11.70
C TYR A 164 -22.89 -14.74 -11.80
N LYS A 165 -23.93 -14.99 -11.02
CA LYS A 165 -24.72 -16.22 -11.08
C LYS A 165 -26.20 -15.85 -11.29
N PRO A 166 -26.80 -16.16 -12.44
CA PRO A 166 -28.20 -15.81 -12.68
C PRO A 166 -29.10 -16.55 -11.68
N PHE A 167 -30.12 -15.85 -11.17
CA PHE A 167 -31.23 -16.52 -10.50
C PHE A 167 -32.24 -16.98 -11.56
N PRO A 168 -32.92 -18.12 -11.38
CA PRO A 168 -34.08 -18.41 -12.21
C PRO A 168 -35.16 -17.37 -11.89
N ASP A 169 -35.72 -16.70 -12.91
CA ASP A 169 -36.95 -15.91 -12.69
C ASP A 169 -38.01 -16.81 -12.06
N GLN A 170 -38.82 -16.25 -11.17
CA GLN A 170 -39.98 -16.97 -10.62
C GLN A 170 -41.01 -17.35 -11.72
N GLU A 171 -40.92 -16.72 -12.90
CA GLU A 171 -41.73 -17.00 -14.09
C GLU A 171 -41.00 -17.82 -15.17
N LEU A 172 -39.70 -18.12 -14.97
CA LEU A 172 -38.92 -18.91 -15.93
C LEU A 172 -39.30 -20.39 -15.79
N ASP A 173 -39.69 -21.00 -16.90
CA ASP A 173 -39.89 -22.45 -16.99
C ASP A 173 -38.54 -23.17 -16.81
N THR A 174 -38.24 -23.53 -15.57
CA THR A 174 -37.01 -24.25 -15.19
C THR A 174 -36.93 -25.65 -15.79
N ASP A 175 -38.03 -26.17 -16.36
CA ASP A 175 -38.05 -27.45 -17.08
C ASP A 175 -37.70 -27.30 -18.56
N HIS A 176 -37.59 -26.06 -19.06
CA HIS A 176 -37.18 -25.82 -20.44
C HIS A 176 -35.71 -26.23 -20.67
N PRO A 177 -35.41 -27.08 -21.67
CA PRO A 177 -34.09 -27.68 -21.83
C PRO A 177 -32.96 -26.66 -22.06
N PHE A 178 -33.26 -25.49 -22.64
CA PHE A 178 -32.27 -24.42 -22.79
C PHE A 178 -31.98 -23.69 -21.48
N VAL A 179 -32.97 -23.55 -20.60
CA VAL A 179 -32.80 -22.95 -19.26
C VAL A 179 -32.02 -23.93 -18.38
N GLN A 180 -32.37 -25.21 -18.42
CA GLN A 180 -31.60 -26.25 -17.74
C GLN A 180 -30.15 -26.30 -18.23
N HIS A 181 -29.93 -26.27 -19.55
CA HIS A 181 -28.58 -26.27 -20.11
C HIS A 181 -27.80 -25.02 -19.70
N ALA A 182 -28.41 -23.83 -19.75
CA ALA A 182 -27.77 -22.57 -19.33
C ALA A 182 -27.43 -22.53 -17.82
N MET A 183 -28.32 -23.07 -16.97
CA MET A 183 -28.07 -23.18 -15.53
C MET A 183 -27.03 -24.26 -15.20
N GLN A 184 -26.97 -25.34 -15.98
CA GLN A 184 -25.98 -26.42 -15.81
C GLN A 184 -24.61 -26.05 -16.38
N SER A 185 -24.53 -25.16 -17.38
CA SER A 185 -23.25 -24.77 -17.99
C SER A 185 -22.38 -23.88 -17.11
N HIS A 186 -22.94 -23.21 -16.11
CA HIS A 186 -22.19 -22.28 -15.25
C HIS A 186 -22.50 -22.46 -13.75
N PRO A 187 -22.23 -23.65 -13.16
CA PRO A 187 -22.61 -23.94 -11.77
C PRO A 187 -21.93 -23.01 -10.75
N ASN A 188 -20.75 -22.49 -11.10
CA ASN A 188 -19.93 -21.60 -10.27
C ASN A 188 -20.06 -20.11 -10.64
N GLY A 189 -20.99 -19.76 -11.56
CA GLY A 189 -21.15 -18.42 -12.12
C GLY A 189 -20.11 -18.08 -13.19
N SER A 190 -20.36 -16.98 -13.90
CA SER A 190 -19.46 -16.43 -14.93
C SER A 190 -18.67 -15.26 -14.37
N ILE A 191 -17.40 -15.15 -14.75
CA ILE A 191 -16.50 -14.08 -14.32
C ILE A 191 -16.47 -12.96 -15.36
N PHE A 192 -16.67 -11.73 -14.89
CA PHE A 192 -16.61 -10.53 -15.72
C PHE A 192 -15.75 -9.46 -15.06
N LEU A 193 -15.10 -8.64 -15.89
CA LEU A 193 -14.39 -7.44 -15.48
C LEU A 193 -15.14 -6.23 -16.03
N ALA A 194 -15.64 -5.38 -15.15
CA ALA A 194 -16.28 -4.12 -15.49
C ALA A 194 -15.28 -2.96 -15.33
N TYR A 195 -15.24 -2.05 -16.30
CA TYR A 195 -14.49 -0.80 -16.24
C TYR A 195 -15.45 0.38 -16.08
N HIS A 196 -15.13 1.27 -15.14
CA HIS A 196 -15.85 2.50 -14.85
C HIS A 196 -14.88 3.69 -14.95
N ASP A 197 -15.20 4.67 -15.78
CA ASP A 197 -14.48 5.94 -15.86
C ASP A 197 -14.97 6.89 -14.74
N LEU A 198 -14.03 7.51 -14.02
CA LEU A 198 -14.29 8.48 -12.94
C LEU A 198 -14.64 9.88 -13.47
N ASN A 199 -14.24 10.22 -14.70
CA ASN A 199 -14.38 11.56 -15.28
C ASN A 199 -15.66 11.74 -16.11
N LEU A 200 -16.22 10.65 -16.63
CA LEU A 200 -17.44 10.70 -17.41
C LEU A 200 -18.66 10.62 -16.49
N GLU A 201 -19.52 11.65 -16.54
CA GLU A 201 -20.88 11.57 -15.98
C GLU A 201 -21.74 10.52 -16.72
N ASN A 202 -21.27 10.05 -17.88
CA ASN A 202 -21.89 8.99 -18.67
C ASN A 202 -21.49 7.60 -18.18
N THR A 203 -22.51 6.81 -17.84
CA THR A 203 -22.47 5.44 -17.33
C THR A 203 -22.15 4.38 -18.40
N THR A 204 -21.21 4.63 -19.31
CA THR A 204 -20.73 3.58 -20.21
C THR A 204 -19.80 2.65 -19.43
N VAL A 205 -20.29 1.44 -19.15
CA VAL A 205 -19.54 0.39 -18.48
C VAL A 205 -19.03 -0.58 -19.53
N HIS A 206 -17.72 -0.71 -19.67
CA HIS A 206 -17.13 -1.73 -20.53
C HIS A 206 -17.03 -3.04 -19.74
N MET A 207 -17.53 -4.14 -20.31
CA MET A 207 -17.51 -5.46 -19.66
C MET A 207 -16.74 -6.47 -20.50
N SER A 208 -15.82 -7.18 -19.86
CA SER A 208 -15.04 -8.28 -20.46
C SER A 208 -15.37 -9.60 -19.76
N ALA A 209 -15.60 -10.66 -20.53
CA ALA A 209 -15.94 -12.00 -20.02
C ALA A 209 -14.80 -12.99 -20.25
N PHE A 210 -14.58 -13.94 -19.34
CA PHE A 210 -13.45 -14.90 -19.44
C PHE A 210 -13.94 -16.36 -19.60
N PRO A 211 -14.52 -16.74 -20.75
CA PRO A 211 -15.08 -18.08 -20.95
C PRO A 211 -14.02 -19.18 -20.89
N GLU A 212 -12.76 -18.88 -21.21
CA GLU A 212 -11.65 -19.84 -21.19
C GLU A 212 -11.15 -20.18 -19.76
N HIS A 213 -11.60 -19.44 -18.76
CA HIS A 213 -11.25 -19.63 -17.34
C HIS A 213 -12.46 -20.02 -16.47
N GLN A 214 -13.51 -20.62 -17.04
CA GLN A 214 -14.73 -21.02 -16.32
C GLN A 214 -14.48 -21.96 -15.12
N ASP A 215 -13.53 -22.88 -15.24
CA ASP A 215 -13.15 -23.81 -14.17
C ASP A 215 -12.15 -23.21 -13.17
N TYR A 216 -11.80 -21.93 -13.31
CA TYR A 216 -10.82 -21.24 -12.47
C TYR A 216 -11.49 -20.18 -11.60
N ASN A 217 -10.97 -20.04 -10.39
CA ASN A 217 -11.27 -18.95 -9.48
C ASN A 217 -10.19 -17.87 -9.60
N PRO A 218 -10.56 -16.61 -9.83
CA PRO A 218 -9.61 -15.51 -9.75
C PRO A 218 -9.22 -15.26 -8.28
N LEU A 219 -7.92 -15.07 -8.05
CA LEU A 219 -7.32 -14.85 -6.74
C LEU A 219 -6.77 -13.44 -6.55
N ALA A 220 -6.37 -12.79 -7.64
CA ALA A 220 -5.78 -11.46 -7.63
C ALA A 220 -5.98 -10.76 -8.97
N LEU A 221 -6.20 -9.45 -8.93
CA LEU A 221 -6.24 -8.51 -10.05
C LEU A 221 -5.18 -7.42 -9.82
N ALA A 222 -4.47 -7.07 -10.87
CA ALA A 222 -3.68 -5.84 -10.96
C ALA A 222 -4.00 -5.14 -12.28
N VAL A 223 -3.96 -3.81 -12.27
CA VAL A 223 -4.24 -2.97 -13.44
C VAL A 223 -3.16 -1.90 -13.55
N ALA A 224 -2.78 -1.53 -14.77
CA ALA A 224 -1.93 -0.38 -15.07
C ALA A 224 -2.25 0.13 -16.47
N GLY A 225 -2.95 1.27 -16.57
CA GLY A 225 -3.39 1.82 -17.87
C GLY A 225 -4.21 0.83 -18.69
N ASP A 226 -3.77 0.55 -19.92
CA ASP A 226 -4.44 -0.32 -20.90
C ASP A 226 -4.26 -1.84 -20.65
N GLN A 227 -3.58 -2.23 -19.58
CA GLN A 227 -3.28 -3.63 -19.28
C GLN A 227 -3.71 -4.03 -17.86
N PHE A 228 -4.12 -5.28 -17.74
CA PHE A 228 -4.46 -5.88 -16.46
C PHE A 228 -3.98 -7.33 -16.38
N ALA A 229 -3.68 -7.80 -15.17
CA ALA A 229 -3.25 -9.16 -14.92
C ALA A 229 -4.14 -9.83 -13.89
N ILE A 230 -4.55 -11.06 -14.16
CA ILE A 230 -5.36 -11.88 -13.26
C ILE A 230 -4.61 -13.15 -12.87
N SER A 231 -4.57 -13.45 -11.58
CA SER A 231 -4.13 -14.73 -11.03
C SER A 231 -5.33 -15.67 -10.94
N TRP A 232 -5.24 -16.83 -11.59
CA TRP A 232 -6.27 -17.84 -11.70
C TRP A 232 -5.83 -19.12 -11.00
N GLN A 233 -6.73 -19.76 -10.26
CA GLN A 233 -6.51 -21.08 -9.65
C GLN A 233 -7.68 -22.01 -9.99
N ASN A 234 -7.38 -23.20 -10.50
CA ASN A 234 -8.40 -24.18 -10.86
C ASN A 234 -9.22 -24.57 -9.61
N ALA A 235 -10.54 -24.61 -9.75
CA ALA A 235 -11.46 -24.87 -8.65
C ALA A 235 -11.36 -26.30 -8.11
N GLN A 236 -11.01 -27.28 -8.95
CA GLN A 236 -10.92 -28.69 -8.59
C GLN A 236 -9.47 -29.12 -8.30
N GLU A 237 -8.49 -28.51 -8.99
CA GLU A 237 -7.07 -28.83 -8.83
C GLU A 237 -6.28 -27.60 -8.34
N PRO A 238 -6.14 -27.39 -7.01
CA PRO A 238 -5.46 -26.21 -6.47
C PRO A 238 -4.00 -26.04 -6.89
N SER A 239 -3.34 -27.12 -7.36
CA SER A 239 -2.00 -27.09 -7.95
C SER A 239 -1.96 -26.45 -9.33
N ASP A 240 -3.05 -26.48 -10.08
CA ASP A 240 -3.16 -25.83 -11.38
C ASP A 240 -3.56 -24.36 -11.21
N HIS A 241 -2.60 -23.48 -11.43
CA HIS A 241 -2.77 -22.04 -11.36
C HIS A 241 -1.96 -21.34 -12.46
N ALA A 242 -2.43 -20.15 -12.85
CA ALA A 242 -1.79 -19.34 -13.85
C ALA A 242 -1.95 -17.86 -13.56
N VAL A 243 -1.02 -17.05 -14.06
CA VAL A 243 -1.20 -15.60 -14.15
C VAL A 243 -1.28 -15.26 -15.63
N VAL A 244 -2.33 -14.55 -16.02
CA VAL A 244 -2.59 -14.12 -17.40
C VAL A 244 -2.59 -12.61 -17.45
N LEU A 245 -1.81 -12.06 -18.38
CA LEU A 245 -1.78 -10.63 -18.71
C LEU A 245 -2.73 -10.40 -19.89
N TYR A 246 -3.58 -9.39 -19.78
CA TYR A 246 -4.53 -8.95 -20.78
C TYR A 246 -4.18 -7.51 -21.17
N GLN A 247 -4.28 -7.20 -22.46
CA GLN A 247 -4.09 -5.85 -22.99
C GLN A 247 -5.35 -5.47 -23.77
N VAL A 248 -5.95 -4.35 -23.37
CA VAL A 248 -7.16 -3.79 -23.99
C VAL A 248 -6.75 -3.07 -25.27
N HIS A 249 -7.47 -3.33 -26.37
CA HIS A 249 -7.34 -2.51 -27.58
C HIS A 249 -8.48 -1.50 -27.60
N GLU A 250 -8.16 -0.22 -27.77
CA GLU A 250 -9.15 0.75 -28.22
C GLU A 250 -9.49 0.40 -29.67
N PHE A 251 -10.73 0.00 -29.92
CA PHE A 251 -11.24 0.02 -31.28
C PHE A 251 -11.34 1.50 -31.64
N GLU A 252 -10.41 1.98 -32.47
CA GLU A 252 -10.74 3.10 -33.36
C GLU A 252 -12.04 2.66 -34.05
N SER A 253 -13.15 3.32 -33.72
CA SER A 253 -14.37 3.14 -34.48
C SER A 253 -14.00 3.53 -35.90
N GLU A 254 -13.79 2.54 -36.76
CA GLU A 254 -13.90 2.75 -38.20
C GLU A 254 -15.31 3.31 -38.36
N ASP A 255 -15.38 4.63 -38.54
CA ASP A 255 -16.58 5.32 -39.00
C ASP A 255 -16.91 4.66 -40.33
N GLU A 256 -17.75 3.62 -40.27
CA GLU A 256 -18.47 3.11 -41.43
C GLU A 256 -19.38 4.25 -41.86
N ASP A 257 -18.85 5.10 -42.74
CA ASP A 257 -19.57 6.05 -43.58
C ASP A 257 -20.55 5.24 -44.46
N ASP A 258 -21.59 4.69 -43.85
CA ASP A 258 -22.76 4.17 -44.55
C ASP A 258 -23.67 5.37 -44.87
N GLU A 259 -23.34 6.04 -45.98
CA GLU A 259 -24.28 6.86 -46.72
C GLU A 259 -25.49 5.99 -47.11
N SER A 260 -26.60 6.13 -46.39
CA SER A 260 -27.91 5.69 -46.88
C SER A 260 -29.04 6.66 -46.53
N SER A 261 -29.33 7.49 -47.53
CA SER A 261 -30.65 7.99 -47.96
C SER A 261 -31.65 8.57 -46.96
N GLU A 262 -31.88 9.86 -47.17
CA GLU A 262 -33.05 10.70 -46.89
C GLU A 262 -34.41 10.00 -46.72
N ASP A 263 -35.09 10.46 -45.67
CA ASP A 263 -36.52 10.81 -45.56
C ASP A 263 -37.60 9.82 -46.02
N ASP A 264 -38.42 9.33 -45.06
CA ASP A 264 -39.87 9.58 -45.14
C ASP A 264 -40.60 9.33 -43.80
N ASP A 265 -41.62 10.17 -43.59
CA ASP A 265 -42.41 10.42 -42.39
C ASP A 265 -43.30 9.25 -41.89
N SER A 266 -43.48 9.15 -40.56
CA SER A 266 -44.82 9.02 -39.96
C SER A 266 -44.84 9.25 -38.45
N GLU A 267 -45.85 10.01 -38.03
CA GLU A 267 -46.27 10.43 -36.69
C GLU A 267 -46.62 9.24 -35.74
N ASP A 268 -46.30 9.35 -34.45
CA ASP A 268 -47.28 9.58 -33.35
C ASP A 268 -46.90 8.95 -31.99
N ASP A 269 -47.14 9.76 -30.95
CA ASP A 269 -47.49 9.50 -29.55
C ASP A 269 -46.60 8.75 -28.50
N SER A 270 -46.14 9.56 -27.54
CA SER A 270 -46.16 9.35 -26.07
C SER A 270 -45.28 8.31 -25.34
N ASN A 271 -44.60 8.84 -24.30
CA ASN A 271 -44.17 8.18 -23.05
C ASN A 271 -43.16 7.01 -23.12
N LYS A 272 -41.90 7.29 -22.76
CA LYS A 272 -41.32 6.93 -21.44
C LYS A 272 -39.84 7.29 -21.36
N GLU A 273 -39.46 7.95 -20.27
CA GLU A 273 -38.13 7.91 -19.71
C GLU A 273 -37.67 6.45 -19.57
N LEU A 274 -36.64 6.06 -20.31
CA LEU A 274 -35.71 5.02 -19.89
C LEU A 274 -34.32 5.50 -20.32
N ARG A 275 -33.50 5.88 -19.34
CA ARG A 275 -32.06 6.04 -19.53
C ARG A 275 -31.50 4.66 -19.92
N ASN A 276 -31.45 4.39 -21.22
CA ASN A 276 -30.83 3.20 -21.75
C ASN A 276 -29.31 3.32 -21.55
N VAL A 277 -28.82 2.62 -20.52
CA VAL A 277 -27.40 2.28 -20.40
C VAL A 277 -27.09 1.38 -21.59
N LYS A 278 -26.33 1.89 -22.56
CA LYS A 278 -25.90 1.12 -23.74
C LYS A 278 -24.83 0.12 -23.28
N ILE A 279 -25.26 -1.08 -22.90
CA ILE A 279 -24.37 -2.21 -22.61
C ILE A 279 -23.90 -2.74 -23.97
N VAL A 280 -22.66 -2.43 -24.37
CA VAL A 280 -22.06 -3.01 -25.58
C VAL A 280 -21.50 -4.38 -25.21
N GLY A 281 -22.37 -5.40 -25.23
CA GLY A 281 -21.98 -6.81 -25.14
C GLY A 281 -21.79 -7.39 -26.53
N SER A 282 -20.56 -7.45 -27.04
CA SER A 282 -20.26 -8.25 -28.23
C SER A 282 -20.10 -9.71 -27.82
N CYS A 283 -21.09 -10.54 -28.17
CA CYS A 283 -21.06 -11.99 -28.00
C CYS A 283 -20.71 -12.65 -29.34
N ASP A 284 -19.42 -12.66 -29.72
CA ASP A 284 -18.92 -13.60 -30.74
C ASP A 284 -17.71 -14.39 -30.18
N PRO A 285 -17.81 -15.70 -29.91
CA PRO A 285 -16.83 -16.43 -29.11
C PRO A 285 -15.48 -16.71 -29.77
N ARG A 286 -15.25 -16.35 -31.03
CA ARG A 286 -14.04 -16.79 -31.76
C ARG A 286 -13.33 -15.78 -32.66
N GLN A 287 -13.87 -14.58 -32.90
CA GLN A 287 -13.23 -13.64 -33.82
C GLN A 287 -12.99 -12.21 -33.31
N ASN A 288 -13.66 -11.76 -32.24
CA ASN A 288 -13.49 -10.38 -31.74
C ASN A 288 -13.37 -10.35 -30.20
N ALA A 289 -12.31 -10.93 -29.63
CA ALA A 289 -12.01 -10.65 -28.22
C ALA A 289 -11.49 -9.19 -28.13
N PRO A 290 -12.06 -8.32 -27.29
CA PRO A 290 -11.64 -6.91 -27.17
C PRO A 290 -10.25 -6.73 -26.53
N TYR A 291 -9.51 -7.82 -26.34
CA TYR A 291 -8.21 -7.84 -25.71
C TYR A 291 -7.34 -8.97 -26.25
N ASN A 292 -6.03 -8.73 -26.29
CA ASN A 292 -5.04 -9.78 -26.44
C ASN A 292 -4.64 -10.30 -25.05
N PHE A 293 -4.44 -11.60 -24.92
CA PHE A 293 -4.01 -12.19 -23.65
C PHE A 293 -2.74 -13.04 -23.80
N ARG A 294 -1.96 -13.07 -22.72
CA ARG A 294 -0.70 -13.79 -22.63
C ARG A 294 -0.59 -14.49 -21.28
N ARG A 295 -0.47 -15.81 -21.29
CA ARG A 295 -0.16 -16.58 -20.08
C ARG A 295 1.28 -16.30 -19.65
N LEU A 296 1.46 -15.77 -18.44
CA LEU A 296 2.77 -15.51 -17.84
C LEU A 296 3.24 -16.70 -17.02
N MET A 297 2.37 -17.35 -16.26
CA MET A 297 2.77 -18.46 -15.37
C MET A 297 2.01 -19.74 -15.71
N ASN A 298 2.73 -20.87 -15.76
CA ASN A 298 2.18 -22.20 -15.99
C ASN A 298 2.54 -23.12 -14.80
N PRO A 299 1.67 -24.05 -14.36
CA PRO A 299 2.00 -24.96 -13.24
C PRO A 299 3.17 -25.89 -13.54
N ARG A 300 3.47 -26.09 -14.85
CA ARG A 300 4.61 -26.90 -15.33
C ARG A 300 5.94 -26.14 -15.30
N ASP A 301 5.92 -24.84 -15.04
CA ASP A 301 7.16 -24.08 -14.85
C ASP A 301 7.83 -24.57 -13.57
N ARG A 302 9.17 -24.71 -13.58
CA ARG A 302 9.88 -25.19 -12.39
C ARG A 302 9.57 -24.25 -11.22
N PRO A 303 9.09 -24.77 -10.08
CA PRO A 303 8.78 -23.93 -8.94
C PRO A 303 10.02 -23.15 -8.53
N ILE A 304 9.86 -21.83 -8.41
CA ILE A 304 10.90 -20.97 -7.89
C ILE A 304 11.16 -21.42 -6.45
N GLN A 305 12.43 -21.66 -6.11
CA GLN A 305 12.81 -22.25 -4.83
C GLN A 305 12.23 -21.43 -3.66
N GLY A 306 11.39 -22.06 -2.85
CA GLY A 306 10.74 -21.47 -1.68
C GLY A 306 9.56 -20.54 -1.97
N VAL A 307 8.97 -20.64 -3.14
CA VAL A 307 7.65 -20.09 -3.49
C VAL A 307 6.71 -21.27 -3.71
N THR A 308 5.67 -21.40 -2.88
CA THR A 308 4.69 -22.49 -2.97
C THR A 308 3.28 -21.94 -3.08
N GLY A 309 2.58 -22.32 -4.15
CA GLY A 309 1.17 -21.98 -4.39
C GLY A 309 0.97 -20.73 -5.27
N PRO A 310 -0.30 -20.41 -5.58
CA PRO A 310 -0.63 -19.32 -6.49
C PRO A 310 -0.36 -17.94 -5.85
N PRO A 311 0.00 -16.93 -6.67
CA PRO A 311 0.01 -15.54 -6.24
C PRO A 311 -1.39 -15.11 -5.79
N VAL A 312 -1.49 -14.50 -4.60
CA VAL A 312 -2.73 -14.02 -3.99
C VAL A 312 -2.88 -12.49 -4.05
N LYS A 313 -1.83 -11.80 -4.48
CA LYS A 313 -1.86 -10.38 -4.80
C LYS A 313 -0.87 -10.11 -5.94
N LEU A 314 -1.27 -9.24 -6.85
CA LEU A 314 -0.47 -8.78 -7.97
C LEU A 314 -0.33 -7.26 -7.87
N ALA A 315 0.77 -6.72 -8.36
CA ALA A 315 0.94 -5.28 -8.49
C ALA A 315 1.85 -4.98 -9.68
N PHE A 316 1.47 -4.02 -10.52
CA PHE A 316 2.38 -3.48 -11.51
C PHE A 316 3.37 -2.52 -10.85
N ASN A 317 4.60 -2.47 -11.35
CA ASN A 317 5.57 -1.44 -11.03
C ASN A 317 6.30 -0.96 -12.30
N ASP A 318 7.17 0.04 -12.14
CA ASP A 318 7.99 0.61 -13.21
C ASP A 318 7.13 0.98 -14.42
N ARG A 319 6.03 1.72 -14.15
CA ARG A 319 5.07 2.19 -15.16
C ARG A 319 4.42 1.06 -15.97
N GLY A 320 4.09 -0.05 -15.31
CA GLY A 320 3.47 -1.20 -15.96
C GLY A 320 4.46 -2.15 -16.66
N PHE A 321 5.77 -1.86 -16.66
CA PHE A 321 6.77 -2.72 -17.29
C PHE A 321 7.29 -3.86 -16.41
N GLN A 322 6.77 -3.99 -15.19
CA GLN A 322 7.10 -5.10 -14.30
C GLN A 322 5.87 -5.52 -13.50
N LEU A 323 5.69 -6.83 -13.35
CA LEU A 323 4.64 -7.41 -12.54
C LEU A 323 5.25 -8.06 -11.30
N LEU A 324 4.72 -7.71 -10.13
CA LEU A 324 5.11 -8.24 -8.82
C LEU A 324 4.11 -9.29 -8.36
N TYR A 325 4.63 -10.39 -7.80
CA TYR A 325 3.84 -11.52 -7.34
C TYR A 325 3.97 -11.67 -5.83
N HIS A 326 2.86 -11.54 -5.11
CA HIS A 326 2.78 -11.76 -3.68
C HIS A 326 2.15 -13.11 -3.38
N TYR A 327 2.76 -13.85 -2.46
CA TYR A 327 2.27 -15.16 -2.03
C TYR A 327 1.76 -15.10 -0.59
N ARG A 328 0.99 -16.12 -0.19
CA ARG A 328 0.46 -16.20 1.17
C ARG A 328 1.58 -16.17 2.21
N ALA A 329 1.28 -15.58 3.38
CA ALA A 329 2.20 -15.46 4.50
C ALA A 329 3.54 -14.78 4.16
N GLN A 330 3.57 -13.88 3.17
CA GLN A 330 4.75 -13.07 2.84
C GLN A 330 4.45 -11.59 3.04
N SER A 331 5.33 -10.92 3.78
CA SER A 331 5.23 -9.48 4.04
C SER A 331 5.59 -8.63 2.80
N LEU A 332 6.43 -9.16 1.91
CA LEU A 332 6.86 -8.53 0.66
C LEU A 332 6.54 -9.42 -0.54
N TYR A 333 6.63 -8.88 -1.77
CA TYR A 333 6.48 -9.69 -2.97
C TYR A 333 7.55 -10.79 -3.01
N GLY A 334 7.16 -12.01 -3.37
CA GLY A 334 8.05 -13.16 -3.39
C GLY A 334 8.80 -13.34 -4.71
N SER A 335 8.26 -12.79 -5.80
CA SER A 335 8.93 -12.78 -7.10
C SER A 335 8.43 -11.64 -7.98
N PHE A 336 9.12 -11.38 -9.09
CA PHE A 336 8.76 -10.36 -10.06
C PHE A 336 9.13 -10.79 -11.48
N ARG A 337 8.54 -10.14 -12.48
CA ARG A 337 8.83 -10.39 -13.89
C ARG A 337 8.81 -9.08 -14.68
N ALA A 338 9.82 -8.88 -15.52
CA ALA A 338 9.84 -7.77 -16.47
C ALA A 338 8.96 -8.07 -17.70
N LEU A 339 8.14 -7.09 -18.07
CA LEU A 339 7.25 -7.07 -19.21
C LEU A 339 7.91 -6.14 -20.25
N HIS A 340 8.57 -6.71 -21.27
CA HIS A 340 9.36 -5.93 -22.25
C HIS A 340 8.48 -5.05 -23.17
N THR A 341 9.00 -3.85 -23.49
CA THR A 341 8.36 -2.77 -24.28
C THR A 341 8.67 -2.77 -25.78
N ILE A 342 9.01 -3.90 -26.43
CA ILE A 342 9.29 -3.90 -27.88
C ILE A 342 8.41 -4.93 -28.60
N PRO A 343 7.51 -4.50 -29.52
CA PRO A 343 6.53 -5.37 -30.19
C PRO A 343 7.13 -6.49 -31.07
N THR A 344 8.44 -6.50 -31.32
CA THR A 344 9.02 -7.32 -32.40
C THR A 344 9.59 -8.66 -31.97
N ARG A 345 9.75 -8.96 -30.66
CA ARG A 345 10.17 -10.30 -30.19
C ARG A 345 9.51 -10.68 -28.86
N GLY A 346 8.31 -11.21 -28.97
CA GLY A 346 7.36 -11.64 -27.92
C GLY A 346 7.80 -12.58 -26.80
N GLN A 347 8.87 -12.32 -26.04
CA GLN A 347 9.18 -13.07 -24.81
C GLN A 347 9.29 -12.16 -23.58
N ALA A 348 8.37 -12.33 -22.63
CA ALA A 348 8.47 -11.77 -21.29
C ALA A 348 9.69 -12.39 -20.61
N GLY A 349 10.40 -11.60 -19.79
CA GLY A 349 11.59 -12.08 -19.10
C GLY A 349 11.29 -13.24 -18.15
N PRO A 350 12.30 -14.01 -17.72
CA PRO A 350 12.11 -15.02 -16.70
C PRO A 350 11.60 -14.38 -15.40
N GLN A 351 10.79 -15.13 -14.65
CA GLN A 351 10.37 -14.72 -13.32
C GLN A 351 11.52 -14.89 -12.33
N ILE A 352 11.79 -13.85 -11.54
CA ILE A 352 12.94 -13.78 -10.64
C ILE A 352 12.44 -13.76 -9.20
N ALA A 353 12.99 -14.65 -8.36
CA ALA A 353 12.70 -14.68 -6.93
C ALA A 353 13.17 -13.41 -6.23
N ASN A 354 12.38 -12.86 -5.30
CA ASN A 354 12.77 -11.75 -4.45
C ASN A 354 13.62 -12.24 -3.26
N ARG A 355 14.87 -12.60 -3.56
CA ARG A 355 15.86 -13.13 -2.61
C ARG A 355 17.25 -12.62 -2.94
N CYS A 356 17.85 -11.82 -2.08
CA CYS A 356 19.18 -11.26 -2.22
C CYS A 356 20.04 -11.62 -1.00
N THR A 357 21.27 -12.07 -1.22
CA THR A 357 22.21 -12.31 -0.13
C THR A 357 22.88 -11.00 0.24
N VAL A 358 22.71 -10.56 1.48
CA VAL A 358 23.27 -9.30 1.99
C VAL A 358 24.12 -9.58 3.23
N PRO A 359 25.34 -9.03 3.33
CA PRO A 359 26.11 -9.04 4.55
C PRO A 359 25.36 -8.32 5.68
N PHE A 360 25.02 -9.04 6.75
CA PHE A 360 24.31 -8.49 7.91
C PHE A 360 25.29 -8.12 9.03
N THR A 361 26.26 -8.99 9.31
CA THR A 361 27.42 -8.71 10.16
C THR A 361 28.70 -9.17 9.44
N PRO A 362 29.91 -8.83 9.92
CA PRO A 362 31.16 -9.28 9.29
C PRO A 362 31.25 -10.80 9.07
N ASN A 363 30.54 -11.59 9.89
CA ASN A 363 30.58 -13.06 9.87
C ASN A 363 29.25 -13.70 9.44
N LEU A 364 28.21 -12.92 9.12
CA LEU A 364 26.88 -13.43 8.81
C LEU A 364 26.29 -12.71 7.60
N SER A 365 25.95 -13.49 6.56
CA SER A 365 25.14 -13.03 5.44
C SER A 365 23.75 -13.65 5.51
N LEU A 366 22.72 -12.83 5.31
CA LEU A 366 21.34 -13.26 5.33
C LEU A 366 20.72 -13.16 3.94
N GLN A 367 19.70 -13.98 3.70
CA GLN A 367 18.93 -13.92 2.47
C GLN A 367 17.71 -13.02 2.71
N PHE A 368 17.78 -11.80 2.20
CA PHE A 368 16.72 -10.80 2.31
C PHE A 368 15.71 -10.91 1.17
N SER A 369 14.43 -10.72 1.50
CA SER A 369 13.43 -10.23 0.56
C SER A 369 13.39 -8.71 0.67
N ILE A 370 13.50 -8.01 -0.45
CA ILE A 370 13.67 -6.55 -0.50
C ILE A 370 12.47 -5.94 -1.20
N GLY A 371 11.87 -4.92 -0.59
CA GLY A 371 10.74 -4.19 -1.13
C GLY A 371 11.14 -3.24 -2.27
N ILE A 372 10.14 -2.55 -2.82
CA ILE A 372 10.38 -1.43 -3.74
C ILE A 372 11.04 -0.30 -2.93
N PRO A 373 12.06 0.40 -3.47
CA PRO A 373 12.61 1.59 -2.83
C PRO A 373 11.52 2.60 -2.48
N PHE A 374 11.59 3.15 -1.27
CA PHE A 374 10.64 4.17 -0.81
C PHE A 374 11.27 5.57 -0.75
N PHE A 375 12.60 5.66 -0.82
CA PHE A 375 13.33 6.91 -0.83
C PHE A 375 14.56 6.82 -1.73
N ALA A 376 14.97 7.95 -2.32
CA ALA A 376 16.19 8.04 -3.09
C ALA A 376 16.80 9.44 -3.05
N THR A 377 18.12 9.52 -3.06
CA THR A 377 18.89 10.74 -3.28
C THR A 377 19.50 10.72 -4.67
N HIS A 378 19.74 11.92 -5.19
CA HIS A 378 20.39 12.12 -6.48
C HIS A 378 21.39 13.27 -6.39
N GLU A 379 22.65 12.94 -6.53
CA GLU A 379 23.74 13.90 -6.65
C GLU A 379 24.06 14.09 -8.12
N ALA A 380 23.87 15.32 -8.61
CA ALA A 380 24.14 15.66 -9.99
C ALA A 380 25.64 15.57 -10.26
N GLY A 381 26.00 14.71 -11.22
CA GLY A 381 27.38 14.59 -11.68
C GLY A 381 27.83 15.86 -12.40
N ASN A 382 29.09 16.25 -12.22
CA ASN A 382 29.66 17.35 -12.98
C ASN A 382 30.01 16.89 -14.41
N ILE A 383 29.16 17.28 -15.37
CA ILE A 383 29.29 16.95 -16.79
C ILE A 383 30.63 17.44 -17.37
N ALA A 384 31.12 18.59 -16.92
CA ALA A 384 32.39 19.17 -17.39
C ALA A 384 33.61 18.35 -16.94
N ASN A 385 33.52 17.73 -15.76
CA ASN A 385 34.60 16.90 -15.18
C ASN A 385 34.41 15.40 -15.46
N GLY A 386 33.37 15.01 -16.20
CA GLY A 386 33.08 13.61 -16.53
C GLY A 386 32.58 12.76 -15.36
N VAL A 387 32.17 13.38 -14.25
CA VAL A 387 31.62 12.69 -13.08
C VAL A 387 30.17 12.29 -13.38
N PRO A 388 29.81 11.00 -13.30
CA PRO A 388 28.44 10.55 -13.53
C PRO A 388 27.52 11.01 -12.40
N CYS A 389 26.20 11.02 -12.66
CA CYS A 389 25.23 11.22 -11.59
C CYS A 389 25.35 10.05 -10.59
N HIS A 390 25.14 10.31 -9.30
CA HIS A 390 25.16 9.30 -8.25
C HIS A 390 23.80 9.22 -7.59
N TRP A 391 23.20 8.02 -7.63
CA TRP A 391 21.86 7.77 -7.14
C TRP A 391 21.95 6.76 -6.02
N GLN A 392 21.32 7.06 -4.89
CA GLN A 392 21.24 6.14 -3.77
C GLN A 392 19.77 5.87 -3.46
N TYR A 393 19.44 4.61 -3.23
CA TYR A 393 18.08 4.16 -2.97
C TYR A 393 18.03 3.51 -1.60
N LEU A 394 16.94 3.76 -0.88
CA LEU A 394 16.63 3.14 0.39
C LEU A 394 15.38 2.27 0.22
N ALA A 395 15.50 1.00 0.61
CA ALA A 395 14.42 0.03 0.56
C ALA A 395 14.29 -0.70 1.91
N PHE A 396 13.08 -1.13 2.21
CA PHE A 396 12.82 -2.02 3.33
C PHE A 396 13.12 -3.46 2.93
N GLY A 397 13.70 -4.26 3.82
CA GLY A 397 13.86 -5.69 3.59
C GLY A 397 13.76 -6.52 4.85
N THR A 398 13.27 -7.74 4.70
CA THR A 398 13.17 -8.73 5.77
C THR A 398 14.04 -9.94 5.48
N ALA A 399 14.59 -10.54 6.53
CA ALA A 399 15.30 -11.81 6.44
C ALA A 399 14.99 -12.70 7.64
N THR A 400 15.04 -14.01 7.41
CA THR A 400 14.94 -15.02 8.46
C THR A 400 16.26 -15.77 8.54
N HIS A 401 16.84 -15.88 9.73
CA HIS A 401 18.04 -16.66 9.94
C HIS A 401 17.74 -18.15 9.75
N ARG A 402 18.49 -18.82 8.86
CA ARG A 402 18.16 -20.19 8.40
C ARG A 402 18.25 -21.27 9.48
N VAL A 403 19.05 -21.04 10.52
CA VAL A 403 19.31 -22.04 11.57
C VAL A 403 18.48 -21.76 12.81
N GLU A 404 18.50 -20.51 13.28
CA GLU A 404 17.86 -20.13 14.54
C GLU A 404 16.44 -19.57 14.35
N ASN A 405 16.00 -19.36 13.11
CA ASN A 405 14.66 -18.91 12.73
C ASN A 405 14.20 -17.57 13.33
N TRP A 406 15.09 -16.74 13.87
CA TRP A 406 14.74 -15.36 14.17
C TRP A 406 14.62 -14.54 12.89
N THR A 407 13.76 -13.53 12.93
CA THR A 407 13.51 -12.61 11.82
C THR A 407 14.09 -11.24 12.12
N VAL A 408 14.48 -10.53 11.07
CA VAL A 408 14.96 -9.15 11.16
C VAL A 408 14.38 -8.34 10.01
N ALA A 409 14.09 -7.08 10.31
CA ALA A 409 13.75 -6.06 9.34
C ALA A 409 14.86 -5.01 9.30
N CYS A 410 15.30 -4.66 8.10
CA CYS A 410 16.38 -3.71 7.85
C CYS A 410 16.01 -2.69 6.80
N LEU A 411 16.67 -1.54 6.86
CA LEU A 411 16.76 -0.58 5.77
C LEU A 411 18.04 -0.87 4.98
N LEU A 412 17.85 -1.10 3.70
CA LEU A 412 18.87 -1.53 2.77
C LEU A 412 19.12 -0.43 1.75
N LYS A 413 20.40 -0.09 1.57
CA LYS A 413 20.86 0.86 0.58
C LYS A 413 21.33 0.15 -0.67
N SER A 414 21.01 0.72 -1.82
CA SER A 414 21.67 0.39 -3.08
C SER A 414 22.05 1.66 -3.83
N GLU A 415 23.05 1.55 -4.70
CA GLU A 415 23.63 2.69 -5.42
C GLU A 415 23.65 2.42 -6.92
N ALA A 416 23.49 3.49 -7.70
CA ALA A 416 23.58 3.46 -9.15
C ALA A 416 24.30 4.69 -9.68
N PHE A 417 25.08 4.48 -10.74
CA PHE A 417 25.84 5.53 -11.42
C PHE A 417 25.37 5.65 -12.87
N PRO A 418 24.19 6.23 -13.13
CA PRO A 418 23.67 6.35 -14.49
C PRO A 418 24.58 7.23 -15.35
N THR A 419 24.53 6.97 -16.66
CA THR A 419 25.37 7.67 -17.65
C THR A 419 24.96 9.15 -17.81
N ARG A 420 25.77 9.91 -18.57
CA ARG A 420 25.74 11.38 -18.73
C ARG A 420 24.42 12.03 -19.17
N ARG A 421 23.36 11.25 -19.43
CA ARG A 421 22.01 11.73 -19.78
C ARG A 421 20.99 11.18 -18.77
N CYS A 422 21.22 11.43 -17.49
CA CYS A 422 20.27 11.07 -16.45
C CYS A 422 19.08 12.07 -16.52
N THR A 423 17.83 11.59 -16.44
CA THR A 423 16.63 12.44 -16.52
C THR A 423 16.32 13.18 -15.21
N HIS A 424 17.27 13.24 -14.27
CA HIS A 424 17.25 13.84 -12.92
C HIS A 424 16.06 13.47 -11.99
N VAL A 425 15.05 12.73 -12.46
CA VAL A 425 13.91 12.27 -11.67
C VAL A 425 14.16 10.85 -11.18
N SER A 426 14.28 10.67 -9.87
CA SER A 426 14.40 9.36 -9.25
C SER A 426 13.16 8.51 -9.51
N ASN A 427 13.35 7.32 -10.07
CA ASN A 427 12.26 6.37 -10.28
C ASN A 427 12.33 5.34 -9.17
N LEU A 428 11.56 5.57 -8.10
CA LEU A 428 11.43 4.66 -6.97
C LEU A 428 10.74 3.35 -7.36
N ASP A 429 9.91 3.37 -8.40
CA ASP A 429 9.18 2.20 -8.89
C ASP A 429 10.10 1.21 -9.59
N ARG A 430 11.36 1.60 -9.89
CA ARG A 430 12.42 0.68 -10.30
C ARG A 430 12.89 -0.13 -9.10
N GLY A 431 12.06 -1.08 -8.67
CA GLY A 431 12.45 -2.16 -7.79
C GLY A 431 13.62 -2.97 -8.36
N ARG A 432 14.21 -3.83 -7.50
CA ARG A 432 15.36 -4.76 -7.66
C ARG A 432 16.00 -4.97 -9.06
N ARG A 433 16.38 -3.89 -9.74
CA ARG A 433 17.42 -3.86 -10.77
C ARG A 433 18.82 -3.84 -10.15
N PHE A 434 18.88 -3.57 -8.84
CA PHE A 434 20.11 -3.47 -8.10
C PHE A 434 20.45 -4.78 -7.40
N GLU A 435 21.70 -5.21 -7.56
CA GLU A 435 22.22 -6.46 -7.01
C GLU A 435 23.01 -6.24 -5.72
N ASN A 436 23.60 -5.04 -5.57
CA ASN A 436 24.46 -4.70 -4.45
C ASN A 436 23.67 -3.94 -3.39
N TRP A 437 23.38 -4.61 -2.28
CA TRP A 437 22.67 -4.04 -1.15
C TRP A 437 23.55 -4.01 0.09
N LYS A 438 23.37 -2.98 0.92
CA LYS A 438 24.05 -2.81 2.20
C LYS A 438 23.03 -2.49 3.30
N VAL A 439 23.17 -3.09 4.48
CA VAL A 439 22.36 -2.74 5.65
C VAL A 439 22.80 -1.38 6.17
N MET A 440 21.86 -0.45 6.29
CA MET A 440 22.08 0.89 6.85
C MET A 440 21.46 1.04 8.24
N ALA A 441 20.28 0.47 8.45
CA ALA A 441 19.61 0.49 9.74
C ALA A 441 18.83 -0.81 9.98
N GLN A 442 18.57 -1.13 11.24
CA GLN A 442 17.68 -2.18 11.70
C GLN A 442 16.40 -1.57 12.27
N LEU A 443 15.26 -2.17 11.97
CA LEU A 443 14.01 -1.83 12.62
C LEU A 443 13.93 -2.62 13.93
N GLY A 444 14.35 -1.98 15.02
CA GLY A 444 14.32 -2.56 16.36
C GLY A 444 12.89 -2.95 16.76
N GLY A 445 12.75 -3.98 17.58
CA GLY A 445 11.45 -4.46 18.05
C GLY A 445 10.57 -5.15 16.99
N PHE A 446 11.02 -5.25 15.73
CA PHE A 446 10.31 -6.00 14.70
C PHE A 446 10.20 -7.48 15.08
N GLN A 447 8.98 -8.00 15.02
CA GLN A 447 8.68 -9.41 15.13
C GLN A 447 7.74 -9.78 13.99
N GLU A 448 8.11 -10.80 13.21
CA GLU A 448 7.22 -11.31 12.17
C GLU A 448 6.33 -12.39 12.79
N SER A 449 5.02 -12.12 12.90
CA SER A 449 4.09 -13.20 13.25
C SER A 449 3.95 -14.21 12.11
N THR A 450 3.76 -15.47 12.49
CA THR A 450 3.40 -16.55 11.56
C THR A 450 1.90 -16.50 11.23
N THR A 451 1.41 -15.38 10.70
CA THR A 451 0.03 -15.28 10.23
C THR A 451 -0.09 -15.67 8.76
N SER A 452 -1.24 -16.22 8.38
CA SER A 452 -1.53 -16.62 6.99
C SER A 452 -1.57 -15.45 6.00
N HIS A 453 -1.71 -14.22 6.49
CA HIS A 453 -1.86 -13.01 5.67
C HIS A 453 -0.54 -12.28 5.41
N GLY A 454 0.51 -12.55 6.20
CA GLY A 454 1.75 -11.77 6.18
C GLY A 454 1.56 -10.36 6.77
N SER A 455 2.66 -9.70 7.14
CA SER A 455 2.60 -8.34 7.66
C SER A 455 2.36 -7.35 6.52
N GLN A 456 1.54 -6.33 6.76
CA GLN A 456 1.34 -5.26 5.77
C GLN A 456 2.34 -4.14 6.02
N VAL A 457 3.04 -3.72 4.97
CA VAL A 457 4.09 -2.67 5.07
C VAL A 457 3.63 -1.44 4.30
N ALA A 458 3.76 -0.28 4.93
CA ALA A 458 3.56 1.02 4.28
C ALA A 458 4.68 1.99 4.62
N THR A 459 4.97 2.88 3.68
CA THR A 459 5.92 3.97 3.85
C THR A 459 5.23 5.29 3.55
N SER A 460 5.54 6.30 4.34
CA SER A 460 5.12 7.68 4.09
C SER A 460 5.74 8.23 2.80
N ARG A 461 5.16 9.30 2.27
CA ARG A 461 5.51 9.87 0.97
C ARG A 461 6.96 10.37 0.90
N LEU A 462 7.45 10.99 1.96
CA LEU A 462 8.84 11.45 2.08
C LEU A 462 9.77 10.36 2.64
N GLY A 463 9.24 9.18 2.95
CA GLY A 463 10.02 8.07 3.49
C GLY A 463 10.50 8.29 4.92
N THR A 464 9.89 9.23 5.66
CA THR A 464 10.30 9.55 7.04
C THR A 464 9.63 8.66 8.08
N ARG A 465 8.64 7.88 7.67
CA ARG A 465 7.89 6.92 8.47
C ARG A 465 7.74 5.60 7.73
N ILE A 466 7.91 4.51 8.48
CA ILE A 466 7.64 3.14 8.03
C ILE A 466 6.67 2.53 9.01
N ALA A 467 5.57 1.98 8.50
CA ALA A 467 4.56 1.30 9.28
C ALA A 467 4.47 -0.17 8.88
N ILE A 468 4.41 -1.05 9.87
CA ILE A 468 4.18 -2.47 9.67
C ILE A 468 3.00 -2.88 10.54
N ALA A 469 1.91 -3.30 9.91
CA ALA A 469 0.79 -3.89 10.60
C ALA A 469 0.96 -5.40 10.65
N ASP A 470 1.05 -5.93 11.87
CA ASP A 470 1.06 -7.34 12.17
C ASP A 470 -0.20 -7.71 12.95
N TRP A 471 -1.14 -8.35 12.26
CA TRP A 471 -2.46 -8.70 12.78
C TRP A 471 -3.24 -7.49 13.31
N LYS A 472 -3.20 -7.22 14.62
CA LYS A 472 -3.86 -6.08 15.29
C LYS A 472 -2.87 -5.00 15.72
N THR A 473 -1.58 -5.32 15.72
CA THR A 473 -0.53 -4.45 16.23
C THR A 473 0.09 -3.70 15.07
N LEU A 474 0.16 -2.38 15.18
CA LEU A 474 0.80 -1.49 14.23
C LEU A 474 2.11 -0.98 14.83
N TYR A 475 3.22 -1.30 14.19
CA TYR A 475 4.54 -0.77 14.51
C TYR A 475 4.86 0.39 13.57
N VAL A 476 5.26 1.53 14.11
CA VAL A 476 5.66 2.69 13.30
C VAL A 476 7.04 3.17 13.71
N TRP A 477 7.97 3.19 12.77
CA TRP A 477 9.31 3.73 12.97
C TRP A 477 9.42 5.11 12.32
N ALA A 478 10.04 6.03 13.05
CA ALA A 478 10.48 7.31 12.51
C ALA A 478 11.94 7.24 12.05
N LEU A 479 12.26 7.95 10.97
CA LEU A 479 13.61 8.08 10.46
C LEU A 479 13.80 9.38 9.69
N ASN A 480 15.06 9.79 9.56
CA ASN A 480 15.48 10.73 8.54
C ASN A 480 16.23 9.95 7.45
N PRO A 481 15.63 9.76 6.26
CA PRO A 481 16.18 8.85 5.26
C PRO A 481 17.49 9.35 4.65
N THR A 482 17.71 10.66 4.60
CA THR A 482 19.00 11.25 4.15
C THR A 482 20.12 10.89 5.12
N GLU A 483 19.87 11.02 6.42
CA GLU A 483 20.86 10.71 7.46
C GLU A 483 21.13 9.22 7.56
N VAL A 484 20.13 8.37 7.31
CA VAL A 484 20.31 6.91 7.26
C VAL A 484 21.19 6.50 6.07
N LEU A 485 21.16 7.23 4.95
CA LEU A 485 21.98 6.93 3.77
C LEU A 485 23.43 7.40 3.90
N ASP A 486 23.68 8.37 4.77
CA ASP A 486 25.00 8.94 5.07
C ASP A 486 25.69 8.16 6.21
N PRO A 487 26.74 7.38 5.92
CA PRO A 487 27.47 6.64 6.95
C PRO A 487 28.28 7.54 7.90
N GLU A 488 28.49 8.82 7.56
CA GLU A 488 29.25 9.77 8.38
C GLU A 488 28.34 10.67 9.24
N SER A 489 27.01 10.55 9.09
CA SER A 489 26.05 11.36 9.83
C SER A 489 26.15 11.13 11.34
N THR A 490 26.20 12.23 12.09
CA THR A 490 26.14 12.26 13.55
C THR A 490 24.71 12.47 14.08
N PHE A 491 23.71 12.46 13.19
CA PHE A 491 22.32 12.71 13.52
C PHE A 491 21.76 11.69 14.54
N TYR A 492 22.14 10.42 14.43
CA TYR A 492 21.74 9.38 15.36
C TYR A 492 22.79 9.22 16.48
N PRO A 493 22.41 9.37 17.76
CA PRO A 493 23.35 9.26 18.86
C PRO A 493 23.79 7.82 19.09
N SER A 494 24.89 7.62 19.83
CA SER A 494 25.47 6.29 20.09
C SER A 494 24.50 5.32 20.79
N SER A 495 23.52 5.84 21.55
CA SER A 495 22.45 5.04 22.17
C SER A 495 21.45 4.43 21.16
N TRP A 496 21.54 4.81 19.90
CA TRP A 496 20.76 4.26 18.78
C TRP A 496 21.62 3.36 17.88
N LEU A 497 22.87 3.11 18.24
CA LEU A 497 23.75 2.24 17.46
C LEU A 497 23.82 0.86 18.10
N SER A 498 23.77 -0.17 17.26
CA SER A 498 24.07 -1.54 17.66
C SER A 498 25.57 -1.69 18.00
N PRO A 499 25.97 -2.81 18.64
CA PRO A 499 27.39 -3.13 18.82
C PRO A 499 28.19 -3.23 17.50
N THR A 500 27.51 -3.41 16.36
CA THR A 500 28.11 -3.43 15.02
C THR A 500 28.08 -2.06 14.34
N ASN A 501 27.83 -0.98 15.08
CA ASN A 501 27.73 0.39 14.59
C ASN A 501 26.64 0.57 13.51
N THR A 502 25.54 -0.17 13.63
CA THR A 502 24.37 -0.06 12.75
C THR A 502 23.26 0.69 13.47
N ILE A 503 22.58 1.62 12.80
CA ILE A 503 21.46 2.35 13.39
C ILE A 503 20.34 1.36 13.75
N VAL A 504 19.78 1.46 14.95
CA VAL A 504 18.64 0.68 15.43
C VAL A 504 17.50 1.66 15.69
N LEU A 505 16.54 1.69 14.76
CA LEU A 505 15.35 2.52 14.87
C LEU A 505 14.38 1.90 15.87
N ARG A 506 13.71 2.75 16.66
CA ARG A 506 12.76 2.31 17.70
C ARG A 506 11.33 2.51 17.21
N PRO A 507 10.43 1.52 17.38
CA PRO A 507 9.04 1.64 16.98
C PRO A 507 8.21 2.29 18.08
N VAL A 508 7.19 3.04 17.65
CA VAL A 508 5.95 3.19 18.41
C VAL A 508 5.06 1.99 18.11
N VAL A 509 4.46 1.41 19.15
CA VAL A 509 3.58 0.24 19.04
C VAL A 509 2.15 0.64 19.38
N LEU A 510 1.23 0.44 18.43
CA LEU A 510 -0.18 0.81 18.55
C LEU A 510 -1.05 -0.46 18.43
N ASP A 511 -2.08 -0.59 19.27
CA ASP A 511 -3.10 -1.63 19.12
C ASP A 511 -4.30 -1.05 18.36
N LEU A 512 -4.55 -1.55 17.14
CA LEU A 512 -5.67 -1.12 16.32
C LEU A 512 -7.02 -1.69 16.82
N GLY A 513 -7.00 -2.68 17.72
CA GLY A 513 -8.20 -3.36 18.22
C GLY A 513 -8.97 -4.17 17.16
N ALA A 514 -8.45 -4.24 15.93
CA ALA A 514 -9.07 -4.86 14.76
C ALA A 514 -7.99 -5.47 13.86
N VAL A 515 -8.32 -6.58 13.18
CA VAL A 515 -7.36 -7.27 12.30
C VAL A 515 -7.16 -6.42 11.05
N CYS A 516 -5.94 -5.95 10.88
CA CYS A 516 -5.54 -5.11 9.78
C CYS A 516 -5.22 -5.94 8.54
N SER A 517 -5.92 -5.64 7.44
CA SER A 517 -5.73 -6.32 6.16
C SER A 517 -4.95 -5.49 5.15
N GLN A 518 -5.07 -4.17 5.21
CA GLN A 518 -4.32 -3.23 4.37
C GLN A 518 -4.01 -1.96 5.16
N ILE A 519 -2.82 -1.39 4.97
CA ILE A 519 -2.43 -0.07 5.52
C ILE A 519 -1.85 0.82 4.43
N ARG A 520 -1.96 2.13 4.62
CA ARG A 520 -1.32 3.13 3.77
C ARG A 520 -1.18 4.44 4.53
N PHE A 521 -0.10 5.18 4.30
CA PHE A 521 -0.03 6.59 4.71
C PHE A 521 -0.91 7.45 3.79
N THR A 522 -1.45 8.55 4.31
CA THR A 522 -2.10 9.55 3.47
C THR A 522 -1.04 10.43 2.78
N ALA A 523 -1.47 11.49 2.10
CA ALA A 523 -0.57 12.54 1.63
C ALA A 523 0.25 13.19 2.76
N GLU A 524 -0.24 13.13 4.00
CA GLU A 524 0.43 13.65 5.19
C GLU A 524 1.34 12.58 5.84
N GLU A 525 2.54 12.98 6.26
CA GLU A 525 3.56 12.04 6.79
C GLU A 525 3.15 11.37 8.10
N HIS A 526 2.25 11.99 8.86
CA HIS A 526 1.83 11.55 10.19
C HIS A 526 0.44 10.92 10.20
N GLU A 527 -0.21 10.78 9.06
CA GLU A 527 -1.54 10.18 8.98
C GLU A 527 -1.49 8.82 8.28
N LEU A 528 -2.12 7.83 8.89
CA LEU A 528 -2.20 6.48 8.36
C LEU A 528 -3.65 6.00 8.35
N VAL A 529 -4.02 5.31 7.29
CA VAL A 529 -5.33 4.66 7.13
C VAL A 529 -5.16 3.16 7.01
N ALA A 530 -6.07 2.41 7.64
CA ALA A 530 -6.08 0.97 7.64
C ALA A 530 -7.48 0.43 7.28
N ILE A 531 -7.53 -0.58 6.41
CA ILE A 531 -8.74 -1.39 6.21
C ILE A 531 -8.65 -2.59 7.15
N THR A 532 -9.63 -2.70 8.04
CA THR A 532 -9.69 -3.74 9.06
C THR A 532 -10.96 -4.58 8.94
N ASP A 533 -11.01 -5.69 9.67
CA ASP A 533 -12.22 -6.51 9.80
C ASP A 533 -13.40 -5.80 10.47
N ARG A 534 -13.17 -4.66 11.13
CA ARG A 534 -14.19 -3.84 11.82
C ARG A 534 -14.58 -2.55 11.07
N GLY A 535 -13.89 -2.22 9.99
CA GLY A 535 -14.10 -0.96 9.28
C GLY A 535 -12.80 -0.30 8.83
N VAL A 536 -12.88 0.97 8.47
CA VAL A 536 -11.71 1.80 8.12
C VAL A 536 -11.23 2.53 9.37
N VAL A 537 -9.96 2.37 9.72
CA VAL A 537 -9.33 3.06 10.87
C VAL A 537 -8.44 4.18 10.34
N HIS A 538 -8.62 5.37 10.86
CA HIS A 538 -7.73 6.51 10.67
C HIS A 538 -6.88 6.70 11.93
N VAL A 539 -5.58 6.85 11.73
CA VAL A 539 -4.56 7.04 12.77
C VAL A 539 -3.85 8.37 12.50
N ASP A 540 -3.98 9.32 13.43
CA ASP A 540 -3.15 10.52 13.47
C ASP A 540 -2.00 10.27 14.43
N LEU A 541 -0.79 10.14 13.90
CA LEU A 541 0.45 9.90 14.65
C LEU A 541 1.04 11.19 15.20
N ASN A 542 0.46 12.35 14.88
CA ASN A 542 0.82 13.54 15.64
C ASN A 542 0.35 13.31 17.06
N SER A 543 1.29 13.36 18.00
CA SER A 543 0.93 13.71 19.35
C SER A 543 0.43 15.15 19.29
N ARG A 544 -0.86 15.34 19.00
CA ARG A 544 -1.54 16.54 19.44
C ARG A 544 -1.34 16.54 20.94
N CYS A 545 -0.34 17.27 21.40
CA CYS A 545 -0.35 17.77 22.76
C CYS A 545 -1.79 18.23 22.97
N GLN A 546 -2.46 17.73 24.01
CA GLN A 546 -3.81 18.16 24.40
C GLN A 546 -3.78 19.64 24.86
N LEU A 547 -3.30 20.54 24.00
CA LEU A 547 -2.96 21.93 24.25
C LEU A 547 -4.06 22.88 23.77
N GLU A 548 -5.19 22.39 23.26
CA GLU A 548 -6.33 23.26 22.91
C GLU A 548 -7.63 22.94 23.65
N ARG A 549 -7.62 22.05 24.65
CA ARG A 549 -8.86 21.69 25.37
C ARG A 549 -9.04 22.23 26.78
N ASN A 550 -8.23 23.18 27.26
CA ASN A 550 -8.42 23.82 28.57
C ASN A 550 -8.13 25.33 28.64
N GLU A 551 -8.04 26.06 27.52
CA GLU A 551 -7.99 27.55 27.53
C GLU A 551 -9.26 28.23 27.00
N LEU A 552 -10.38 27.52 26.93
CA LEU A 552 -11.70 28.13 26.76
C LEU A 552 -12.60 27.63 27.88
N SER A 553 -13.11 28.59 28.68
CA SER A 553 -14.01 28.42 29.83
C SER A 553 -13.36 28.11 31.18
N MET A 554 -12.70 29.12 31.74
CA MET A 554 -12.86 29.41 33.17
C MET A 554 -13.08 30.92 33.38
N ASP A 555 -14.05 31.46 32.64
CA ASP A 555 -14.80 32.64 33.07
C ASP A 555 -16.18 32.15 33.48
N LEU A 556 -16.50 32.30 34.77
CA LEU A 556 -17.79 32.70 35.36
C LEU A 556 -17.88 32.25 36.83
N ALA A 557 -17.50 33.15 37.74
CA ALA A 557 -18.30 33.61 38.89
C ALA A 557 -17.49 34.62 39.72
#